data_AF-A0A662DIC2-F1
#
_entry.id   AF-A0A662DIC2-F1
#
_cell.length_a   1.000
_cell.length_b   1.000
_cell.length_c   1.000
_cell.angle_alpha   90.00
_cell.angle_beta   90.00
_cell.angle_gamma   90.00
#
_symmetry.space_group_name_H-M   'P 1'
#
loop_
_entity.id
_entity.type
_entity.pdbx_description
1 polymer ?
#
loop_
_entity_poly.entity_id
_entity_poly.type
_entity_poly.pdbx_seq_one_letter_code
_entity_poly.pdbx_strand_id
1 'polypeptide(L)'
;MTVEVRQQAKTPLWRNAMVLKWAAQIFVLLAATGLLVVLATTALDNFEKSDISFGFGWLADPTGVLIREGIDTAPNSGARALLVGIVNTFRVGISGIIVATILGTLIGIGRLTANWIINKIATVYIEIIRNIPLLVQIFFWSALGLSFPLLTPDDVGTYWFKASNKGFAFAWIFPDGGFWPWMVFVVTGILAGRWIAARRKKHQEETGQAGHSVRFFIGTVALFAVVGWFAWPVLGFLQPVFEAIESAVDSMPAIIIPIVIALAAIVASGAWIRNFFESRRTPAGFGKMTDDDWFRVIFAGISGIV
;
A
#
# COMPACT_ATOMS: atom_id res chain seq x y z
N MET A 1 41.27 31.96 -63.99
CA MET A 1 40.01 31.26 -63.75
C MET A 1 39.23 32.07 -62.72
N THR A 2 38.35 32.96 -63.17
CA THR A 2 37.55 33.85 -62.30
C THR A 2 36.21 33.19 -62.03
N VAL A 3 35.93 32.86 -60.78
CA VAL A 3 34.65 32.28 -60.35
C VAL A 3 33.65 33.41 -60.24
N GLU A 4 32.65 33.45 -61.14
CA GLU A 4 31.51 34.34 -60.99
C GLU A 4 30.61 33.83 -59.86
N VAL A 5 30.55 34.58 -58.76
CA VAL A 5 29.59 34.36 -57.68
C VAL A 5 28.23 34.84 -58.17
N ARG A 6 27.37 33.93 -58.63
CA ARG A 6 25.96 34.23 -58.91
C ARG A 6 25.30 34.76 -57.64
N GLN A 7 24.91 36.03 -57.64
CA GLN A 7 24.09 36.60 -56.57
C GLN A 7 22.76 35.85 -56.51
N GLN A 8 22.54 35.11 -55.42
CA GLN A 8 21.27 34.43 -55.18
C GLN A 8 20.17 35.49 -54.99
N ALA A 9 19.23 35.56 -55.93
CA ALA A 9 18.07 36.41 -55.82
C ALA A 9 17.27 36.04 -54.55
N LYS A 10 17.01 37.03 -53.69
CA LYS A 10 16.28 36.86 -52.42
C LYS A 10 14.93 36.22 -52.73
N THR A 11 14.68 35.03 -52.19
CA THR A 11 13.43 34.32 -52.45
C THR A 11 12.24 35.12 -51.89
N PRO A 12 11.21 35.40 -52.71
CA PRO A 12 10.06 36.15 -52.24
C PRO A 12 9.33 35.39 -51.12
N LEU A 13 8.75 36.13 -50.16
CA LEU A 13 8.21 35.57 -48.91
C LEU A 13 7.16 34.47 -49.13
N TRP A 14 6.32 34.59 -50.16
CA TRP A 14 5.28 33.60 -50.50
C TRP A 14 5.84 32.31 -51.16
N ARG A 15 7.08 32.32 -51.62
CA ARG A 15 7.78 31.14 -52.17
C ARG A 15 8.83 30.58 -51.20
N ASN A 16 9.00 31.22 -50.04
CA ASN A 16 9.92 30.76 -49.02
C ASN A 16 9.27 29.63 -48.21
N ALA A 17 9.81 28.42 -48.32
CA ALA A 17 9.30 27.23 -47.64
C ALA A 17 9.24 27.37 -46.11
N MET A 18 10.13 28.16 -45.50
CA MET A 18 10.10 28.41 -44.06
C MET A 18 8.90 29.27 -43.68
N VAL A 19 8.64 30.36 -44.41
CA VAL A 19 7.52 31.27 -44.16
C VAL A 19 6.17 30.55 -44.34
N LEU A 20 6.05 29.73 -45.40
CA LEU A 20 4.81 28.98 -45.67
C LEU A 20 4.51 27.93 -44.60
N LYS A 21 5.55 27.25 -44.06
CA LYS A 21 5.41 26.29 -42.96
C LYS A 21 4.94 26.96 -41.67
N TRP A 22 5.56 28.08 -41.29
CA TRP A 22 5.14 28.83 -40.11
C TRP A 22 3.73 29.41 -40.26
N ALA A 23 3.38 29.94 -41.42
CA ALA A 23 2.03 30.44 -41.71
C ALA A 23 0.99 29.32 -41.60
N ALA A 24 1.27 28.13 -42.15
CA ALA A 24 0.38 26.97 -42.04
C ALA A 24 0.25 26.48 -40.58
N GLN A 25 1.34 26.41 -39.82
CA GLN A 25 1.30 26.02 -38.41
C GLN A 25 0.50 27.01 -37.55
N ILE A 26 0.69 28.31 -37.76
CA ILE A 26 -0.06 29.37 -37.06
C ILE A 26 -1.54 29.26 -37.44
N PHE A 27 -1.87 29.08 -38.72
CA PHE A 27 -3.24 28.89 -39.16
C PHE A 27 -3.90 27.66 -38.53
N VAL A 28 -3.22 26.50 -38.53
CA VAL A 28 -3.75 25.27 -37.92
C VAL A 28 -3.92 25.44 -36.42
N LEU A 29 -2.98 26.08 -35.72
CA LEU A 29 -3.09 26.35 -34.29
C LEU A 29 -4.28 27.27 -33.99
N LEU A 30 -4.46 28.35 -34.76
CA LEU A 30 -5.60 29.26 -34.60
C LEU A 30 -6.93 28.58 -34.94
N ALA A 31 -6.97 27.75 -35.99
CA ALA A 31 -8.16 27.00 -36.36
C ALA A 31 -8.53 25.95 -35.29
N ALA A 32 -7.56 25.20 -34.79
CA ALA A 32 -7.76 24.22 -33.71
C ALA A 32 -8.20 24.90 -32.40
N THR A 33 -7.52 25.99 -32.03
CA THR A 33 -7.88 26.77 -30.83
C THR A 33 -9.26 27.40 -30.97
N GLY A 34 -9.55 28.01 -32.11
CA GLY A 34 -10.86 28.58 -32.41
C GLY A 34 -11.97 27.53 -32.37
N LEU A 35 -11.74 26.35 -32.95
CA LEU A 35 -12.67 25.23 -32.86
C LEU A 35 -12.90 24.80 -31.41
N LEU A 36 -11.84 24.65 -30.60
CA LEU A 36 -11.96 24.32 -29.18
C LEU A 36 -12.74 25.39 -28.41
N VAL A 37 -12.53 26.67 -28.70
CA VAL A 37 -13.27 27.78 -28.09
C VAL A 37 -14.76 27.72 -28.46
N VAL A 38 -15.09 27.47 -29.73
CA VAL A 38 -16.48 27.33 -30.18
C VAL A 38 -17.14 26.11 -29.50
N LEU A 39 -16.45 24.98 -29.43
CA LEU A 39 -16.96 23.78 -28.75
C LEU A 39 -17.16 24.03 -27.25
N ALA A 40 -16.21 24.68 -26.58
CA ALA A 40 -16.28 24.97 -25.16
C ALA A 40 -17.42 25.94 -24.83
N THR A 41 -17.55 27.04 -25.59
CA THR A 41 -18.63 28.03 -25.41
C THR A 41 -20.01 27.42 -25.68
N THR A 42 -20.15 26.65 -26.77
CA THR A 42 -21.40 25.94 -27.07
C THR A 42 -21.75 24.93 -25.97
N ALA A 43 -20.76 24.23 -25.41
CA ALA A 43 -20.98 23.30 -24.32
C ALA A 43 -21.43 24.02 -23.04
N LEU A 44 -20.76 25.11 -22.65
CA LEU A 44 -21.15 25.93 -21.50
C LEU A 44 -22.56 26.48 -21.63
N ASP A 45 -22.92 27.04 -22.79
CA ASP A 45 -24.27 27.55 -23.07
C ASP A 45 -25.34 26.44 -22.99
N ASN A 46 -25.00 25.22 -23.38
CA ASN A 46 -25.89 24.06 -23.27
C ASN A 46 -26.03 23.57 -21.82
N PHE A 47 -24.95 23.64 -21.02
CA PHE A 47 -24.97 23.25 -19.61
C PHE A 47 -25.78 24.22 -18.76
N GLU A 48 -25.64 25.54 -18.98
CA GLU A 48 -26.47 26.56 -18.31
C GLU A 48 -27.97 26.32 -18.54
N LYS A 49 -28.33 25.80 -19.72
CA LYS A 49 -29.72 25.45 -20.07
C LYS A 49 -30.19 24.11 -19.52
N SER A 50 -29.28 23.23 -19.10
CA SER A 50 -29.60 21.83 -18.77
C SER A 50 -29.70 21.54 -17.26
N ASP A 51 -29.64 22.55 -16.39
CA ASP A 51 -29.63 22.39 -14.91
C ASP A 51 -28.54 21.43 -14.39
N ILE A 52 -27.49 21.22 -15.20
CA ILE A 52 -26.32 20.41 -14.88
C ILE A 52 -25.19 21.40 -14.55
N SER A 53 -24.81 21.49 -13.29
CA SER A 53 -23.71 22.35 -12.86
C SER A 53 -22.37 21.82 -13.40
N PHE A 54 -21.77 22.52 -14.36
CA PHE A 54 -20.42 22.23 -14.83
C PHE A 54 -19.39 22.82 -13.84
N GLY A 55 -18.62 21.97 -13.17
CA GLY A 55 -17.59 22.42 -12.22
C GLY A 55 -16.92 21.29 -11.45
N PHE A 56 -16.04 21.64 -10.50
CA PHE A 56 -15.36 20.69 -9.62
C PHE A 56 -16.03 20.54 -8.23
N GLY A 57 -17.21 21.13 -8.03
CA GLY A 57 -17.94 21.06 -6.75
C GLY A 57 -18.24 19.62 -6.30
N TRP A 58 -18.51 18.74 -7.26
CA TRP A 58 -18.70 17.30 -7.03
C TRP A 58 -17.51 16.61 -6.34
N LEU A 59 -16.30 17.19 -6.39
CA LEU A 59 -15.16 16.65 -5.64
C LEU A 59 -15.33 16.81 -4.13
N ALA A 60 -16.01 17.86 -3.69
CA ALA A 60 -16.29 18.14 -2.28
C ALA A 60 -17.62 17.54 -1.84
N ASP A 61 -18.60 17.46 -2.75
CA ASP A 61 -19.94 16.99 -2.43
C ASP A 61 -20.05 15.45 -2.42
N PRO A 62 -20.91 14.88 -1.55
CA PRO A 62 -21.20 13.45 -1.58
C PRO A 62 -21.79 13.03 -2.94
N THR A 63 -21.23 11.98 -3.54
CA THR A 63 -21.65 11.53 -4.87
C THR A 63 -22.92 10.68 -4.86
N GLY A 64 -23.38 10.23 -3.68
CA GLY A 64 -24.48 9.26 -3.55
C GLY A 64 -24.15 7.87 -4.10
N VAL A 65 -22.90 7.62 -4.51
CA VAL A 65 -22.46 6.33 -5.06
C VAL A 65 -21.88 5.46 -3.95
N LEU A 66 -22.51 4.31 -3.71
CA LEU A 66 -21.97 3.29 -2.82
C LEU A 66 -20.97 2.43 -3.57
N ILE A 67 -19.77 2.28 -3.00
CA ILE A 67 -18.70 1.45 -3.55
C ILE A 67 -18.75 0.09 -2.86
N ARG A 68 -18.77 -0.98 -3.65
CA ARG A 68 -18.96 -2.36 -3.16
C ARG A 68 -17.87 -2.83 -2.19
N GLU A 69 -16.64 -2.39 -2.41
CA GLU A 69 -15.43 -2.87 -1.74
C GLU A 69 -14.35 -1.79 -1.73
N GLY A 70 -13.40 -1.85 -0.80
CA GLY A 70 -12.30 -0.87 -0.75
C GLY A 70 -12.03 -0.37 0.67
N ILE A 71 -11.27 0.71 0.74
CA ILE A 71 -10.94 1.42 1.99
C ILE A 71 -12.13 2.21 2.56
N ASP A 72 -13.15 2.48 1.73
CA ASP A 72 -14.33 3.25 2.09
C ASP A 72 -15.47 2.88 1.12
N THR A 73 -16.56 2.34 1.64
CA THR A 73 -17.72 1.89 0.84
C THR A 73 -18.78 2.98 0.67
N ALA A 74 -18.72 4.04 1.46
CA ALA A 74 -19.68 5.14 1.45
C ALA A 74 -18.92 6.48 1.50
N PRO A 75 -18.17 6.82 0.43
CA PRO A 75 -17.34 8.01 0.41
C PRO A 75 -18.19 9.27 0.56
N ASN A 76 -17.75 10.16 1.44
CA ASN A 76 -18.43 11.42 1.76
C ASN A 76 -18.19 12.54 0.74
N SER A 77 -17.34 12.32 -0.28
CA SER A 77 -17.03 13.29 -1.32
C SER A 77 -16.60 12.61 -2.63
N GLY A 78 -16.74 13.30 -3.77
CA GLY A 78 -16.27 12.77 -5.05
C GLY A 78 -14.76 12.57 -5.14
N ALA A 79 -13.98 13.43 -4.48
CA ALA A 79 -12.53 13.24 -4.37
C ALA A 79 -12.20 11.94 -3.62
N ARG A 80 -12.92 11.66 -2.53
CA ARG A 80 -12.76 10.40 -1.77
C ARG A 80 -13.17 9.20 -2.63
N ALA A 81 -14.29 9.29 -3.35
CA ALA A 81 -14.76 8.23 -4.23
C ALA A 81 -13.74 7.89 -5.34
N LEU A 82 -13.13 8.92 -5.96
CA LEU A 82 -12.06 8.73 -6.94
C LEU A 82 -10.84 8.04 -6.33
N LEU A 83 -10.40 8.48 -5.16
CA LEU A 83 -9.26 7.88 -4.46
C LEU A 83 -9.53 6.40 -4.14
N VAL A 84 -10.73 6.06 -3.68
CA VAL A 84 -11.13 4.67 -3.47
C VAL A 84 -11.07 3.87 -4.78
N GLY A 85 -11.58 4.43 -5.88
CA GLY A 85 -11.51 3.80 -7.20
C GLY A 85 -10.08 3.53 -7.67
N ILE A 86 -9.18 4.49 -7.48
CA ILE A 86 -7.75 4.36 -7.79
C ILE A 86 -7.12 3.24 -6.96
N VAL A 87 -7.34 3.26 -5.64
CA VAL A 87 -6.80 2.24 -4.72
C VAL A 87 -7.32 0.84 -5.08
N ASN A 88 -8.61 0.71 -5.37
CA ASN A 88 -9.20 -0.56 -5.79
C ASN A 88 -8.61 -1.05 -7.13
N THR A 89 -8.39 -0.13 -8.08
CA THR A 89 -7.79 -0.47 -9.38
C THR A 89 -6.38 -1.01 -9.20
N PHE A 90 -5.56 -0.36 -8.36
CA PHE A 90 -4.23 -0.87 -8.03
C PHE A 90 -4.30 -2.20 -7.30
N ARG A 91 -5.18 -2.32 -6.29
CA ARG A 91 -5.33 -3.55 -5.51
C ARG A 91 -5.67 -4.73 -6.42
N VAL A 92 -6.72 -4.60 -7.24
CA VAL A 92 -7.19 -5.66 -8.14
C VAL A 92 -6.17 -5.90 -9.27
N GLY A 93 -5.63 -4.83 -9.86
CA GLY A 93 -4.67 -4.92 -10.96
C GLY A 93 -3.38 -5.62 -10.54
N ILE A 94 -2.77 -5.23 -9.42
CA ILE A 94 -1.53 -5.83 -8.91
C ILE A 94 -1.79 -7.29 -8.51
N SER A 95 -2.85 -7.57 -7.75
CA SER A 95 -3.18 -8.96 -7.38
C SER A 95 -3.45 -9.83 -8.61
N GLY A 96 -4.14 -9.27 -9.62
CA GLY A 96 -4.45 -9.93 -10.87
C GLY A 96 -3.20 -10.26 -11.68
N ILE A 97 -2.25 -9.32 -11.81
CA ILE A 97 -0.97 -9.54 -12.50
C ILE A 97 -0.17 -10.65 -11.82
N ILE A 98 -0.07 -10.64 -10.49
CA ILE A 98 0.67 -11.66 -9.74
C ILE A 98 0.05 -13.04 -9.99
N VAL A 99 -1.26 -13.18 -9.77
CA VAL A 99 -1.97 -14.46 -9.93
C VAL A 99 -1.96 -14.93 -11.39
N ALA A 100 -2.20 -14.04 -12.35
CA ALA A 100 -2.18 -14.36 -13.78
C ALA A 100 -0.79 -14.78 -14.24
N THR A 101 0.27 -14.19 -13.70
CA THR A 101 1.66 -14.57 -14.01
C THR A 101 1.95 -15.97 -13.46
N ILE A 102 1.63 -16.23 -12.19
CA ILE A 102 1.85 -17.56 -11.59
C ILE A 102 1.07 -18.64 -12.35
N LEU A 103 -0.25 -18.45 -12.52
CA LEU A 103 -1.10 -19.42 -13.20
C LEU A 103 -0.72 -19.55 -14.68
N GLY A 104 -0.51 -18.43 -15.37
CA GLY A 104 -0.12 -18.40 -16.78
C GLY A 104 1.20 -19.12 -17.03
N THR A 105 2.20 -18.92 -16.16
CA THR A 105 3.47 -19.63 -16.24
C THR A 105 3.30 -21.13 -15.97
N LEU A 106 2.58 -21.52 -14.91
CA LEU A 106 2.36 -22.94 -14.59
C LEU A 106 1.65 -23.68 -15.73
N ILE A 107 0.59 -23.08 -16.27
CA ILE A 107 -0.19 -23.67 -17.36
C ILE A 107 0.62 -23.67 -18.66
N GLY A 108 1.41 -22.61 -18.91
CA GLY A 108 2.34 -22.52 -20.03
C GLY A 108 3.39 -23.63 -20.01
N ILE A 109 4.00 -23.90 -18.84
CA ILE A 109 4.93 -25.02 -18.65
C ILE A 109 4.21 -26.37 -18.84
N GLY A 110 3.00 -26.51 -18.28
CA GLY A 110 2.17 -27.70 -18.44
C GLY A 110 1.92 -28.06 -19.91
N ARG A 111 1.72 -27.05 -20.77
CA ARG A 111 1.58 -27.23 -22.22
C ARG A 111 2.87 -27.70 -22.91
N LEU A 112 4.05 -27.44 -22.37
CA LEU A 112 5.32 -27.91 -22.95
C LEU A 112 5.76 -29.28 -22.42
N THR A 113 5.02 -29.84 -21.46
CA THR A 113 5.39 -31.09 -20.79
C THR A 113 5.15 -32.29 -21.72
N ALA A 114 6.06 -33.28 -21.70
CA ALA A 114 5.94 -34.51 -22.49
C ALA A 114 4.79 -35.44 -22.04
N ASN A 115 4.29 -35.27 -20.80
CA ASN A 115 3.12 -35.96 -20.31
C ASN A 115 1.86 -35.47 -21.05
N TRP A 116 1.31 -36.35 -21.88
CA TRP A 116 0.14 -36.07 -22.72
C TRP A 116 -1.07 -35.56 -21.92
N ILE A 117 -1.32 -36.08 -20.72
CA ILE A 117 -2.48 -35.69 -19.90
C ILE A 117 -2.36 -34.22 -19.48
N ILE A 118 -1.20 -33.84 -18.92
CA ILE A 118 -0.95 -32.48 -18.44
C ILE A 118 -0.97 -31.49 -19.61
N ASN A 119 -0.31 -31.85 -20.71
CA ASN A 119 -0.33 -31.05 -21.95
C ASN A 119 -1.76 -30.83 -22.46
N LYS A 120 -2.59 -31.88 -22.49
CA LYS A 120 -3.95 -31.80 -23.01
C LYS A 120 -4.86 -30.97 -22.11
N ILE A 121 -4.78 -31.15 -20.79
CA ILE A 121 -5.54 -30.35 -19.81
C ILE A 121 -5.18 -28.86 -19.94
N ALA A 122 -3.87 -28.53 -20.00
CA ALA A 122 -3.42 -27.15 -20.17
C ALA A 122 -3.91 -26.55 -21.50
N THR A 123 -3.87 -27.33 -22.58
CA THR A 123 -4.35 -26.90 -23.91
C THR A 123 -5.85 -26.61 -23.89
N VAL A 124 -6.66 -27.53 -23.35
CA VAL A 124 -8.11 -27.35 -23.24
C VAL A 124 -8.46 -26.13 -22.38
N TYR A 125 -7.79 -25.95 -21.24
CA TYR A 125 -7.99 -24.77 -20.41
C TYR A 125 -7.72 -23.46 -21.18
N ILE A 126 -6.57 -23.37 -21.87
CA ILE A 126 -6.20 -22.17 -22.64
C ILE A 126 -7.21 -21.91 -23.76
N GLU A 127 -7.60 -22.93 -24.52
CA GLU A 127 -8.55 -22.80 -25.62
C GLU A 127 -9.91 -22.31 -25.10
N ILE A 128 -10.44 -22.89 -24.02
CA ILE A 128 -11.72 -22.47 -23.44
C ILE A 128 -11.65 -21.00 -22.99
N ILE A 129 -10.66 -20.65 -22.17
CA ILE A 129 -10.58 -19.30 -21.59
C ILE A 129 -10.37 -18.22 -22.66
N ARG A 130 -9.63 -18.53 -23.74
CA ARG A 130 -9.38 -17.58 -24.83
C ARG A 130 -10.53 -17.47 -25.84
N ASN A 131 -11.37 -18.50 -25.95
CA ASN A 131 -12.47 -18.52 -26.90
C ASN A 131 -13.81 -18.04 -26.31
N ILE A 132 -13.98 -18.04 -24.98
CA ILE A 132 -15.18 -17.48 -24.34
C ILE A 132 -15.11 -15.94 -24.37
N PRO A 133 -16.13 -15.24 -24.92
CA PRO A 133 -16.18 -13.78 -24.91
C PRO A 133 -16.03 -13.22 -23.51
N LEU A 134 -15.22 -12.16 -23.36
CA LEU A 134 -14.95 -11.55 -22.05
C LEU A 134 -16.24 -11.14 -21.33
N LEU A 135 -17.24 -10.66 -22.07
CA LEU A 135 -18.53 -10.27 -21.52
C LEU A 135 -19.24 -11.43 -20.82
N VAL A 136 -19.23 -12.62 -21.42
CA VAL A 136 -19.81 -13.84 -20.82
C VAL A 136 -19.06 -14.17 -19.54
N GLN A 137 -17.73 -14.06 -19.53
CA GLN A 137 -16.93 -14.28 -18.34
C GLN A 137 -17.31 -13.30 -17.23
N ILE A 138 -17.43 -12.00 -17.52
CA ILE A 138 -17.80 -10.98 -16.54
C ILE A 138 -19.16 -11.31 -15.91
N PHE A 139 -20.17 -11.64 -16.72
CA PHE A 139 -21.49 -12.00 -16.20
C PHE A 139 -21.47 -13.30 -15.39
N PHE A 140 -20.78 -14.33 -15.89
CA PHE A 140 -20.65 -15.62 -15.20
C PHE A 140 -19.99 -15.45 -13.83
N TRP A 141 -18.81 -14.80 -13.77
CA TRP A 141 -18.08 -14.59 -12.52
C TRP A 141 -18.84 -13.67 -11.57
N SER A 142 -19.54 -12.66 -12.08
CA SER A 142 -20.38 -11.78 -11.26
C SER A 142 -21.56 -12.55 -10.65
N ALA A 143 -22.28 -13.34 -11.45
CA ALA A 143 -23.39 -14.15 -10.97
C ALA A 143 -22.93 -15.24 -9.98
N LEU A 144 -21.80 -15.88 -10.26
CA LEU A 144 -21.19 -16.83 -9.34
C LEU A 144 -20.79 -16.17 -8.02
N GLY A 145 -20.22 -14.96 -8.05
CA GLY A 145 -19.91 -14.22 -6.83
C GLY A 145 -21.16 -13.89 -6.01
N LEU A 146 -22.26 -13.52 -6.66
CA LEU A 146 -23.53 -13.20 -6.01
C LEU A 146 -24.25 -14.43 -5.43
N SER A 147 -23.92 -15.65 -5.86
CA SER A 147 -24.50 -16.87 -5.28
C SER A 147 -23.89 -17.24 -3.92
N PHE A 148 -22.72 -16.67 -3.58
CA PHE A 148 -22.13 -16.83 -2.25
C PHE A 148 -22.82 -15.94 -1.21
N PRO A 149 -22.86 -16.37 0.06
CA PRO A 149 -23.45 -15.58 1.13
C PRO A 149 -22.69 -14.26 1.33
N LEU A 150 -23.40 -13.25 1.83
CA LEU A 150 -22.77 -12.00 2.25
C LEU A 150 -21.91 -12.23 3.49
N LEU A 151 -20.82 -11.45 3.60
CA LEU A 151 -20.11 -11.26 4.86
C LEU A 151 -20.89 -10.27 5.71
N THR A 152 -21.33 -10.72 6.88
CA THR A 152 -21.97 -9.90 7.91
C THR A 152 -21.06 -9.76 9.12
N PRO A 153 -21.24 -8.71 9.96
CA PRO A 153 -20.51 -8.58 11.21
C PRO A 153 -20.63 -9.82 12.13
N ASP A 154 -21.73 -10.56 12.03
CA ASP A 154 -21.97 -11.79 12.81
C ASP A 154 -21.06 -12.97 12.42
N ASP A 155 -20.36 -12.88 11.28
CA ASP A 155 -19.42 -13.91 10.84
C ASP A 155 -18.09 -13.85 11.62
N VAL A 156 -17.84 -12.76 12.34
CA VAL A 156 -16.61 -12.56 13.10
C VAL A 156 -16.55 -13.57 14.25
N GLY A 157 -15.49 -14.38 14.29
CA GLY A 157 -15.26 -15.39 15.31
C GLY A 157 -16.01 -16.72 15.11
N THR A 158 -16.91 -16.82 14.12
CA THR A 158 -17.72 -18.02 13.89
C THR A 158 -17.03 -19.05 12.98
N TYR A 159 -16.25 -18.59 11.99
CA TYR A 159 -15.65 -19.46 10.98
C TYR A 159 -14.14 -19.26 10.85
N TRP A 160 -13.40 -20.36 10.69
CA TRP A 160 -11.97 -20.31 10.30
C TRP A 160 -11.78 -19.93 8.83
N PHE A 161 -12.77 -20.26 8.00
CA PHE A 161 -12.82 -19.96 6.57
C PHE A 161 -14.27 -19.78 6.14
N LYS A 162 -14.56 -18.71 5.39
CA LYS A 162 -15.87 -18.46 4.78
C LYS A 162 -15.70 -17.95 3.36
N ALA A 163 -16.28 -18.65 2.39
CA ALA A 163 -16.44 -18.12 1.04
C ALA A 163 -17.64 -17.17 0.99
N SER A 164 -17.45 -15.98 0.43
CA SER A 164 -18.45 -14.92 0.38
C SER A 164 -18.52 -14.26 -0.99
N ASN A 165 -19.53 -13.42 -1.16
CA ASN A 165 -19.67 -12.58 -2.36
C ASN A 165 -18.56 -11.50 -2.53
N LYS A 166 -17.71 -11.32 -1.52
CA LYS A 166 -16.50 -10.47 -1.57
C LYS A 166 -15.20 -11.28 -1.73
N GLY A 167 -15.29 -12.60 -1.88
CA GLY A 167 -14.15 -13.51 -1.97
C GLY A 167 -14.01 -14.40 -0.73
N PHE A 168 -12.78 -14.80 -0.43
CA PHE A 168 -12.48 -15.72 0.67
C PHE A 168 -12.09 -14.96 1.94
N ALA A 169 -12.83 -15.18 3.01
CA ALA A 169 -12.51 -14.72 4.36
C ALA A 169 -11.83 -15.85 5.14
N PHE A 170 -10.78 -15.49 5.88
CA PHE A 170 -10.04 -16.38 6.76
C PHE A 170 -10.07 -15.79 8.17
N ALA A 171 -10.05 -16.64 9.19
CA ALA A 171 -9.87 -16.17 10.57
C ALA A 171 -8.52 -15.44 10.67
N TRP A 172 -8.59 -14.17 11.04
CA TRP A 172 -7.43 -13.34 11.31
C TRP A 172 -7.43 -12.95 12.78
N ILE A 173 -6.24 -12.84 13.38
CA ILE A 173 -6.11 -12.33 14.73
C ILE A 173 -6.29 -10.83 14.67
N PHE A 174 -7.44 -10.34 15.10
CA PHE A 174 -7.70 -8.91 15.24
C PHE A 174 -7.69 -8.52 16.73
N PRO A 175 -7.13 -7.37 17.10
CA PRO A 175 -7.27 -6.82 18.44
C PRO A 175 -8.76 -6.59 18.72
N ASP A 176 -9.25 -7.14 19.84
CA ASP A 176 -10.59 -6.88 20.38
C ASP A 176 -10.46 -6.50 21.86
N GLY A 177 -11.56 -6.23 22.58
CA GLY A 177 -11.54 -5.64 23.94
C GLY A 177 -10.60 -6.30 24.97
N GLY A 178 -10.24 -7.58 24.82
CA GLY A 178 -9.28 -8.27 25.67
C GLY A 178 -7.80 -8.07 25.32
N PHE A 179 -7.49 -7.46 24.18
CA PHE A 179 -6.12 -7.33 23.64
C PHE A 179 -5.23 -6.44 24.52
N TRP A 180 -5.69 -5.23 24.88
CA TRP A 180 -4.91 -4.31 25.71
C TRP A 180 -4.65 -4.86 27.12
N PRO A 181 -5.64 -5.43 27.83
CA PRO A 181 -5.39 -6.16 29.07
C PRO A 181 -4.42 -7.34 28.89
N TRP A 182 -4.55 -8.13 27.82
CA TRP A 182 -3.62 -9.22 27.52
C TRP A 182 -2.18 -8.73 27.32
N MET A 183 -2.00 -7.58 26.67
CA MET A 183 -0.68 -6.96 26.48
C MET A 183 0.01 -6.60 27.80
N VAL A 184 -0.73 -6.29 28.87
CA VAL A 184 -0.14 -6.09 30.21
C VAL A 184 0.54 -7.37 30.71
N PHE A 185 -0.05 -8.54 30.49
CA PHE A 185 0.58 -9.83 30.81
C PHE A 185 1.83 -10.07 29.96
N VAL A 186 1.78 -9.76 28.66
CA VAL A 186 2.96 -9.90 27.78
C VAL A 186 4.11 -9.00 28.25
N VAL A 187 3.83 -7.72 28.54
CA VAL A 187 4.84 -6.76 29.01
C VAL A 187 5.42 -7.17 30.37
N THR A 188 4.57 -7.58 31.31
CA THR A 188 5.05 -8.09 32.61
C THR A 188 5.86 -9.38 32.45
N GLY A 189 5.48 -10.24 31.50
CA GLY A 189 6.25 -11.42 31.10
C GLY A 189 7.62 -11.08 30.50
N ILE A 190 7.73 -10.02 29.70
CA ILE A 190 9.01 -9.53 29.17
C ILE A 190 9.88 -9.00 30.31
N LEU A 191 9.33 -8.21 31.24
CA LEU A 191 10.08 -7.69 32.39
C LEU A 191 10.56 -8.81 33.31
N ALA A 192 9.67 -9.75 33.66
CA ALA A 192 9.99 -10.93 34.45
C ALA A 192 11.02 -11.83 33.74
N GLY A 193 10.82 -12.07 32.45
CA GLY A 193 11.73 -12.83 31.62
C GLY A 193 13.12 -12.21 31.56
N ARG A 194 13.23 -10.88 31.38
CA ARG A 194 14.52 -10.17 31.39
C ARG A 194 15.21 -10.32 32.75
N TRP A 195 14.45 -10.21 33.84
CA TRP A 195 14.98 -10.38 35.19
C TRP A 195 15.49 -11.82 35.44
N ILE A 196 14.73 -12.84 35.03
CA ILE A 196 15.14 -14.26 35.12
C ILE A 196 16.36 -14.52 34.24
N ALA A 197 16.37 -14.02 33.01
CA ALA A 197 17.50 -14.16 32.09
C ALA A 197 18.76 -13.48 32.62
N ALA A 198 18.65 -12.29 33.23
CA ALA A 198 19.75 -11.60 33.87
C ALA A 198 20.31 -12.39 35.06
N ARG A 199 19.45 -12.95 35.92
CA ARG A 199 19.88 -13.82 37.03
C ARG A 199 20.57 -15.09 36.53
N ARG A 200 20.04 -15.73 35.50
CA ARG A 200 20.63 -16.93 34.91
C ARG A 200 21.96 -16.66 34.23
N LYS A 201 22.08 -15.51 33.56
CA LYS A 201 23.34 -15.06 32.96
C LYS A 201 24.41 -14.81 34.02
N LYS A 202 24.06 -14.12 35.11
CA LYS A 202 24.96 -13.91 36.25
C LYS A 202 25.40 -15.24 36.88
N HIS A 203 24.47 -16.17 37.08
CA HIS A 203 24.78 -17.49 37.62
C HIS A 203 25.66 -18.33 36.67
N GLN A 204 25.49 -18.19 35.35
CA GLN A 204 26.37 -18.80 34.36
C GLN A 204 27.79 -18.20 34.38
N GLU A 205 27.92 -16.88 34.55
CA GLU A 205 29.21 -16.21 34.70
C GLU A 205 29.95 -16.68 35.97
N GLU A 206 29.22 -16.98 37.04
CA GLU A 206 29.78 -17.49 38.31
C GLU A 206 30.12 -18.99 38.28
N THR A 207 29.35 -19.82 37.57
CA THR A 207 29.47 -21.30 37.61
C THR A 207 30.13 -21.91 36.37
N GLY A 208 30.30 -21.15 35.29
CA GLY A 208 30.90 -21.61 34.03
C GLY A 208 30.05 -22.61 33.23
N GLN A 209 28.89 -23.03 33.74
CA GLN A 209 27.99 -23.96 33.05
C GLN A 209 27.10 -23.23 32.04
N ALA A 210 26.74 -23.89 30.92
CA ALA A 210 25.92 -23.30 29.87
C ALA A 210 24.52 -22.90 30.38
N GLY A 211 24.36 -21.62 30.71
CA GLY A 211 23.09 -21.01 31.09
C GLY A 211 22.25 -20.72 29.84
N HIS A 212 21.18 -21.47 29.65
CA HIS A 212 20.24 -21.26 28.54
C HIS A 212 19.33 -20.03 28.75
N SER A 213 19.89 -18.88 29.12
CA SER A 213 19.20 -17.65 29.51
C SER A 213 18.11 -17.21 28.52
N VAL A 214 18.35 -17.35 27.23
CA VAL A 214 17.38 -17.04 26.16
C VAL A 214 16.17 -17.98 26.18
N ARG A 215 16.36 -19.29 26.44
CA ARG A 215 15.24 -20.24 26.54
C ARG A 215 14.33 -19.91 27.72
N PHE A 216 14.92 -19.51 28.84
CA PHE A 216 14.15 -19.08 30.02
C PHE A 216 13.45 -17.75 29.79
N PHE A 217 14.06 -16.80 29.07
CA PHE A 217 13.38 -15.58 28.64
C PHE A 217 12.14 -15.91 27.80
N ILE A 218 12.32 -16.67 26.72
CA ILE A 218 11.23 -17.05 25.80
C ILE A 218 10.16 -17.84 26.56
N GLY A 219 10.56 -18.82 27.39
CA GLY A 219 9.63 -19.61 28.18
C GLY A 219 8.82 -18.77 29.18
N THR A 220 9.42 -17.76 29.79
CA THR A 220 8.71 -16.86 30.72
C THR A 220 7.72 -15.97 29.98
N VAL A 221 8.13 -15.38 28.85
CA VAL A 221 7.23 -14.56 28.03
C VAL A 221 6.07 -15.40 27.50
N ALA A 222 6.34 -16.60 27.00
CA ALA A 222 5.32 -17.53 26.53
C ALA A 222 4.35 -17.93 27.66
N LEU A 223 4.86 -18.25 28.84
CA LEU A 223 4.05 -18.58 30.01
C LEU A 223 3.10 -17.43 30.36
N PHE A 224 3.61 -16.21 30.44
CA PHE A 224 2.80 -15.03 30.74
C PHE A 224 1.79 -14.72 29.63
N ALA A 225 2.15 -14.89 28.37
CA ALA A 225 1.22 -14.71 27.25
C ALA A 225 0.07 -15.73 27.29
N VAL A 226 0.37 -17.00 27.60
CA VAL A 226 -0.65 -18.05 27.75
C VAL A 226 -1.51 -17.81 28.98
N VAL A 227 -0.91 -17.48 30.13
CA VAL A 227 -1.66 -17.15 31.36
C VAL A 227 -2.55 -15.94 31.11
N GLY A 228 -2.01 -14.88 30.50
CA GLY A 228 -2.75 -13.68 30.14
C GLY A 228 -3.92 -13.98 29.21
N TRP A 229 -3.79 -14.95 28.30
CA TRP A 229 -4.87 -15.32 27.38
C TRP A 229 -6.13 -15.78 28.11
N PHE A 230 -5.99 -16.38 29.29
CA PHE A 230 -7.12 -16.80 30.14
C PHE A 230 -7.40 -15.82 31.28
N ALA A 231 -6.39 -15.08 31.75
CA ALA A 231 -6.48 -14.20 32.91
C ALA A 231 -6.74 -12.73 32.56
N TRP A 232 -6.79 -12.35 31.29
CA TRP A 232 -7.11 -10.98 30.87
C TRP A 232 -8.43 -10.44 31.46
N PRO A 233 -9.50 -11.24 31.71
CA PRO A 233 -10.72 -10.71 32.32
C PRO A 233 -10.50 -10.17 33.75
N VAL A 234 -9.48 -10.65 34.46
CA VAL A 234 -9.11 -10.12 35.79
C VAL A 234 -8.65 -8.67 35.70
N LEU A 235 -8.09 -8.27 34.56
CA LEU A 235 -7.71 -6.89 34.26
C LEU A 235 -8.85 -6.10 33.59
N GLY A 236 -10.08 -6.61 33.60
CA GLY A 236 -11.26 -5.93 33.05
C GLY A 236 -11.54 -4.57 33.70
N PHE A 237 -11.09 -4.34 34.93
CA PHE A 237 -11.18 -3.02 35.58
C PHE A 237 -10.33 -1.93 34.89
N LEU A 238 -9.33 -2.32 34.08
CA LEU A 238 -8.55 -1.40 33.25
C LEU A 238 -9.22 -1.12 31.90
N GLN A 239 -10.25 -1.90 31.53
CA GLN A 239 -10.92 -1.76 30.24
C GLN A 239 -11.48 -0.34 30.01
N PRO A 240 -12.13 0.33 30.97
CA PRO A 240 -12.56 1.72 30.79
C PRO A 240 -11.41 2.70 30.53
N VAL A 241 -10.22 2.42 31.09
CA VAL A 241 -9.02 3.23 30.86
C VAL A 241 -8.50 3.03 29.43
N PHE A 242 -8.48 1.78 28.96
CA PHE A 242 -8.07 1.48 27.59
C PHE A 242 -9.06 2.02 26.56
N GLU A 243 -10.37 1.89 26.78
CA GLU A 243 -11.41 2.47 25.91
C GLU A 243 -11.32 4.00 25.86
N ALA A 244 -11.04 4.66 26.98
CA ALA A 244 -10.82 6.11 27.00
C ALA A 244 -9.57 6.52 26.20
N ILE A 245 -8.49 5.74 26.25
CA ILE A 245 -7.29 5.97 25.44
C ILE A 245 -7.60 5.74 23.95
N GLU A 246 -8.27 4.65 23.61
CA GLU A 246 -8.67 4.33 22.24
C GLU A 246 -9.55 5.43 21.65
N SER A 247 -10.58 5.86 22.37
CA SER A 247 -11.43 6.98 21.97
C SER A 247 -10.64 8.28 21.80
N ALA A 248 -9.71 8.57 22.70
CA ALA A 248 -8.85 9.75 22.57
C ALA A 248 -7.96 9.67 21.32
N VAL A 249 -7.40 8.51 21.02
CA VAL A 249 -6.57 8.27 19.83
C VAL A 249 -7.42 8.35 18.55
N ASP A 250 -8.60 7.75 18.53
CA ASP A 250 -9.51 7.77 17.38
C ASP A 250 -10.08 9.17 17.11
N SER A 251 -10.19 10.00 18.14
CA SER A 251 -10.58 11.42 17.99
C SER A 251 -9.47 12.27 17.36
N MET A 252 -8.23 11.78 17.32
CA MET A 252 -7.14 12.51 16.69
C MET A 252 -7.28 12.48 15.17
N PRO A 253 -6.98 13.61 14.48
CA PRO A 253 -6.84 13.59 13.03
C PRO A 253 -5.87 12.49 12.57
N ALA A 254 -6.24 11.76 11.52
CA ALA A 254 -5.47 10.61 11.01
C ALA A 254 -3.99 10.93 10.65
N ILE A 255 -3.62 12.20 10.58
CA ILE A 255 -2.24 12.66 10.33
C ILE A 255 -1.36 12.66 11.59
N ILE A 256 -1.94 12.68 12.79
CA ILE A 256 -1.17 12.80 14.05
C ILE A 256 -0.35 11.55 14.33
N ILE A 257 -0.94 10.35 14.21
CA ILE A 257 -0.22 9.09 14.47
C ILE A 257 1.00 8.93 13.53
N PRO A 258 0.87 9.11 12.19
CA PRO A 258 2.03 9.13 11.29
C PRO A 258 3.10 10.15 11.67
N ILE A 259 2.71 11.37 12.06
CA ILE A 259 3.66 12.41 12.48
C ILE A 259 4.43 11.97 13.74
N VAL A 260 3.73 11.42 14.74
CA VAL A 260 4.38 10.96 15.98
C VAL A 260 5.36 9.81 15.69
N ILE A 261 4.98 8.86 14.84
CA ILE A 261 5.86 7.76 14.42
C ILE A 261 7.07 8.30 13.65
N ALA A 262 6.86 9.21 12.70
CA ALA A 262 7.94 9.84 11.95
C ALA A 262 8.91 10.60 12.87
N LEU A 263 8.40 11.40 13.80
CA LEU A 263 9.23 12.10 14.79
C LEU A 263 10.01 11.11 15.67
N ALA A 264 9.38 10.02 16.12
CA ALA A 264 10.05 8.99 16.89
C ALA A 264 11.16 8.30 16.08
N ALA A 265 10.93 8.01 14.80
CA ALA A 265 11.91 7.44 13.89
C ALA A 265 13.10 8.39 13.66
N ILE A 266 12.84 9.68 13.45
CA ILE A 266 13.88 10.73 13.35
C ILE A 266 14.69 10.80 14.63
N VAL A 267 14.04 10.82 15.80
CA VAL A 267 14.74 10.88 17.10
C VAL A 267 15.57 9.62 17.34
N ALA A 268 15.04 8.44 17.03
CA ALA A 268 15.75 7.16 17.16
C ALA A 268 16.96 7.10 16.21
N SER A 269 16.79 7.52 14.96
CA SER A 269 17.87 7.63 13.98
C SER A 269 18.94 8.61 14.45
N GLY A 270 18.56 9.81 14.90
CA GLY A 270 19.48 10.82 15.43
C GLY A 270 20.23 10.32 16.67
N ALA A 271 19.55 9.65 17.59
CA ALA A 271 20.17 9.04 18.77
C ALA A 271 21.16 7.94 18.39
N TRP A 272 20.83 7.11 17.39
CA TRP A 272 21.73 6.09 16.86
C TRP A 272 22.97 6.70 16.22
N ILE A 273 22.81 7.71 15.35
CA ILE A 273 23.91 8.42 14.70
C ILE A 273 24.82 9.07 15.74
N ARG A 274 24.24 9.74 16.75
CA ARG A 274 25.00 10.34 17.84
C ARG A 274 25.84 9.29 18.58
N ASN A 275 25.22 8.19 18.99
CA ASN A 275 25.92 7.11 19.68
C ASN A 275 27.02 6.48 18.80
N PHE A 276 26.78 6.38 17.49
CA PHE A 276 27.76 5.88 16.51
C PHE A 276 29.02 6.75 16.46
N PHE A 277 28.88 8.08 16.44
CA PHE A 277 30.01 9.00 16.47
C PHE A 277 30.68 9.09 17.85
N GLU A 278 29.91 9.05 18.93
CA GLU A 278 30.45 9.03 20.30
C GLU A 278 31.35 7.82 20.55
N SER A 279 31.02 6.66 19.97
CA SER A 279 31.86 5.46 20.06
C SER A 279 33.23 5.58 19.35
N ARG A 280 33.40 6.56 18.46
CA ARG A 280 34.60 6.76 17.63
C ARG A 280 35.29 8.12 17.85
N ARG A 281 35.05 8.76 18.99
CA ARG A 281 35.47 10.13 19.30
C ARG A 281 37.00 10.37 19.32
N THR A 282 37.82 9.33 19.24
CA THR A 282 39.29 9.44 19.26
C THR A 282 39.84 9.75 17.85
N PRO A 283 40.98 10.46 17.72
CA PRO A 283 41.59 10.75 16.41
C PRO A 283 41.90 9.49 15.58
N ALA A 284 42.24 8.38 16.25
CA ALA A 284 42.44 7.07 15.60
C ALA A 284 41.13 6.37 15.19
N GLY A 285 40.00 6.72 15.84
CA GLY A 285 38.67 6.19 15.52
C GLY A 285 38.07 6.84 14.27
N PHE A 286 38.24 8.15 14.10
CA PHE A 286 37.86 8.86 12.87
C PHE A 286 38.72 8.45 11.67
N GLY A 287 40.02 8.20 11.88
CA GLY A 287 40.93 7.72 10.84
C GLY A 287 40.69 6.28 10.36
N LYS A 288 39.79 5.53 11.01
CA LYS A 288 39.43 4.14 10.67
C LYS A 288 38.02 3.99 10.07
N MET A 289 37.31 5.08 9.80
CA MET A 289 35.99 5.00 9.17
C MET A 289 36.13 4.45 7.75
N THR A 290 35.46 3.34 7.49
CA THR A 290 35.36 2.73 6.16
C THR A 290 34.14 3.29 5.41
N ASP A 291 34.07 3.07 4.09
CA ASP A 291 32.91 3.50 3.29
C ASP A 291 31.59 2.88 3.78
N ASP A 292 31.65 1.67 4.36
CA ASP A 292 30.50 1.00 4.99
C ASP A 292 29.97 1.75 6.22
N ASP A 293 30.87 2.35 7.01
CA ASP A 293 30.49 3.15 8.19
C ASP A 293 29.75 4.44 7.79
N TRP A 294 30.17 5.08 6.69
CA TRP A 294 29.47 6.23 6.11
C TRP A 294 28.12 5.86 5.51
N PHE A 295 28.05 4.72 4.82
CA PHE A 295 26.80 4.20 4.27
C PHE A 295 25.76 3.97 5.37
N ARG A 296 26.14 3.37 6.50
CA ARG A 296 25.22 3.13 7.63
C ARG A 296 24.68 4.42 8.25
N VAL A 297 25.49 5.46 8.37
CA VAL A 297 25.05 6.78 8.87
C VAL A 297 24.06 7.44 7.91
N ILE A 298 24.37 7.43 6.62
CA ILE A 298 23.49 8.00 5.58
C ILE A 298 22.17 7.21 5.52
N PHE A 299 22.25 5.88 5.53
CA PHE A 299 21.09 5.00 5.50
C PHE A 299 20.19 5.19 6.73
N ALA A 300 20.77 5.27 7.93
CA ALA A 300 20.02 5.57 9.15
C ALA A 300 19.33 6.94 9.08
N GLY A 301 20.01 7.96 8.56
CA GLY A 301 19.42 9.31 8.38
C GLY A 301 18.25 9.32 7.41
N ILE A 302 18.39 8.67 6.24
CA ILE A 302 17.34 8.61 5.22
C ILE A 302 16.16 7.77 5.70
N SER A 303 16.41 6.59 6.29
CA SER A 303 15.35 5.71 6.82
C SER A 303 14.59 6.30 8.01
N GLY A 304 15.13 7.30 8.70
CA GLY A 304 14.40 8.04 9.72
C GLY A 304 13.40 9.06 9.17
N ILE A 305 13.54 9.48 7.90
CA ILE A 305 12.75 10.57 7.29
C ILE A 305 11.58 10.03 6.44
N VAL A 306 11.70 8.79 5.94
CA VAL A 306 10.70 8.10 5.10
C VAL A 306 9.76 7.29 5.98
#